data_AF-A0A2E3QC80-F1
#
_entry.id   AF-A0A2E3QC80-F1
#
_cell.length_a   1.000
_cell.length_b   1.000
_cell.length_c   1.000
_cell.angle_alpha   90.00
_cell.angle_beta   90.00
_cell.angle_gamma   90.00
#
_symmetry.space_group_name_H-M   'P 1'
#
loop_
_entity.id
_entity.type
_entity.pdbx_description
1 polymer ?
#
loop_
_entity_poly.entity_id
_entity_poly.type
_entity_poly.pdbx_seq_one_letter_code
_entity_poly.pdbx_strand_id
1 'polypeptide(L)'
;MAKAATTRKKRPAKKASKSTASSKAAKKEDVVAATTSTTPDDADPKTDDTIAKADEAAARKSAEAAVQRRQVISDLFQRGLAAHQAGQIDDAIRLYSTALRQNPNQPDVWNNLGVALRRSKKFDAALIAYRRAADLRPENAGMWSNMGNCLREMMRFDEALVAHKKAIELDDSVKSHTFNAGLVYRDMNRFDEALDYFERALAIDPDYVDANWDKSLAHLALGNYAEGWAGYETRRKLADNPIRPLETAPEWDGKTDLRGKRVLLRAEQGFGDMIQFARFVPLVAKKAGHVILECRKELIPIMKTVSGVGTVVEKGRALPEFDVHVPLLSLPHVMGIGAKDLQKLSTDSYLTPPQGKRARLAPPPGTALKVGLIWAGKLNPRDRSCPLETLLPILSAKGAAFYSFQIDERRADIDKLGLHAFVTDLGDHIHDFGDSAALMREMDLVITIDSSPAHLAGALGVPVWMLQLYTTDWRWMVNRSDSPWYPTMRIYRQEKPDDWSAPIQKLGSDFSTLLQARLNAG
;
A
#
# COMPACT_ATOMS: atom_id res chain seq x y z
N MET A 1 -2.40 7.16 21.43
CA MET A 1 -2.95 6.44 22.60
C MET A 1 -4.42 6.78 22.74
N ALA A 2 -5.28 5.75 22.85
CA ALA A 2 -6.61 5.68 23.47
C ALA A 2 -7.51 4.71 22.68
N LYS A 3 -7.81 3.57 23.29
CA LYS A 3 -8.64 2.46 22.78
C LYS A 3 -10.13 2.80 22.95
N ALA A 4 -10.97 2.49 21.97
CA ALA A 4 -12.42 2.49 22.11
C ALA A 4 -12.98 1.09 21.83
N ALA A 5 -13.58 0.49 22.85
CA ALA A 5 -14.24 -0.80 22.84
C ALA A 5 -15.56 -0.74 22.06
N THR A 6 -15.82 -1.72 21.19
CA THR A 6 -17.08 -1.84 20.43
C THR A 6 -17.87 -3.06 20.89
N THR A 7 -19.01 -2.80 21.52
CA THR A 7 -20.05 -3.78 21.85
C THR A 7 -20.87 -4.13 20.60
N ARG A 8 -20.99 -5.42 20.33
CA ARG A 8 -21.62 -6.02 19.15
C ARG A 8 -23.15 -6.11 19.35
N LYS A 9 -23.96 -5.48 18.48
CA LYS A 9 -25.42 -5.72 18.42
C LYS A 9 -25.82 -6.45 17.13
N LYS A 10 -26.69 -7.45 17.30
CA LYS A 10 -27.21 -8.39 16.28
C LYS A 10 -28.11 -7.70 15.25
N ARG A 11 -27.98 -8.12 13.98
CA ARG A 11 -28.86 -7.81 12.83
C ARG A 11 -30.10 -8.74 12.80
N PRO A 12 -31.29 -8.28 12.38
CA PRO A 12 -32.32 -9.15 11.85
C PRO A 12 -32.43 -9.10 10.31
N ALA A 13 -33.07 -10.13 9.78
CA ALA A 13 -33.06 -10.60 8.40
C ALA A 13 -33.90 -9.78 7.40
N LYS A 14 -33.49 -9.81 6.13
CA LYS A 14 -34.20 -9.26 4.96
C LYS A 14 -35.29 -10.22 4.48
N LYS A 15 -36.51 -9.70 4.23
CA LYS A 15 -37.51 -10.33 3.35
C LYS A 15 -37.44 -9.70 1.96
N ALA A 16 -37.51 -10.56 0.94
CA ALA A 16 -37.57 -10.22 -0.47
C ALA A 16 -39.00 -9.89 -0.91
N SER A 17 -39.17 -8.99 -1.86
CA SER A 17 -40.38 -8.92 -2.70
C SER A 17 -39.99 -8.78 -4.17
N LYS A 18 -40.65 -9.59 -5.00
CA LYS A 18 -40.51 -9.71 -6.45
C LYS A 18 -41.33 -8.61 -7.15
N SER A 19 -40.78 -8.11 -8.25
CA SER A 19 -41.45 -7.33 -9.27
C SER A 19 -42.12 -8.23 -10.31
N THR A 20 -43.30 -7.87 -10.79
CA THR A 20 -43.79 -8.24 -12.12
C THR A 20 -44.58 -7.08 -12.72
N ALA A 21 -44.24 -6.76 -13.95
CA ALA A 21 -44.88 -5.76 -14.80
C ALA A 21 -46.19 -6.27 -15.42
N SER A 22 -47.07 -5.36 -15.84
CA SER A 22 -47.79 -5.49 -17.12
C SER A 22 -48.52 -4.19 -17.49
N SER A 23 -48.38 -3.86 -18.78
CA SER A 23 -49.08 -2.89 -19.61
C SER A 23 -50.61 -3.03 -19.65
N LYS A 24 -51.34 -1.93 -19.95
CA LYS A 24 -52.08 -1.74 -21.22
C LYS A 24 -52.87 -0.42 -21.25
N ALA A 25 -53.05 0.07 -22.47
CA ALA A 25 -53.67 1.33 -22.84
C ALA A 25 -55.19 1.22 -23.14
N ALA A 26 -55.82 2.40 -23.11
CA ALA A 26 -56.99 2.88 -23.88
C ALA A 26 -58.39 2.31 -23.57
N LYS A 27 -59.33 3.22 -23.23
CA LYS A 27 -60.47 3.60 -24.08
C LYS A 27 -61.24 4.81 -23.55
N LYS A 28 -61.72 5.62 -24.50
CA LYS A 28 -62.68 6.73 -24.38
C LYS A 28 -64.07 6.22 -23.97
N GLU A 29 -64.83 7.08 -23.29
CA GLU A 29 -66.29 7.19 -23.45
C GLU A 29 -66.74 8.62 -23.13
N ASP A 30 -67.55 9.17 -24.03
CA ASP A 30 -68.18 10.50 -24.00
C ASP A 30 -69.44 10.47 -23.10
N VAL A 31 -69.69 11.53 -22.31
CA VAL A 31 -71.07 11.92 -21.93
C VAL A 31 -71.19 13.45 -21.78
N VAL A 32 -71.88 14.02 -22.78
CA VAL A 32 -72.96 15.03 -22.75
C VAL A 32 -72.85 16.27 -21.84
N ALA A 33 -72.95 17.42 -22.52
CA ALA A 33 -73.07 18.77 -21.99
C ALA A 33 -74.40 19.02 -21.24
N ALA A 34 -74.33 19.84 -20.20
CA ALA A 34 -75.45 20.64 -19.73
C ALA A 34 -74.99 22.10 -19.57
N THR A 35 -75.52 22.95 -20.43
CA THR A 35 -75.40 24.40 -20.42
C THR A 35 -76.25 24.99 -19.29
N THR A 36 -75.64 25.79 -18.42
CA THR A 36 -76.34 26.82 -17.66
C THR A 36 -75.56 28.12 -17.79
N SER A 37 -76.20 29.09 -18.42
CA SER A 37 -75.78 30.49 -18.51
C SER A 37 -75.80 31.13 -17.13
N THR A 38 -74.67 31.71 -16.73
CA THR A 38 -74.62 32.75 -15.71
C THR A 38 -73.87 33.94 -16.30
N THR A 39 -74.48 35.10 -16.13
CA THR A 39 -74.12 36.45 -16.56
C THR A 39 -72.69 36.85 -16.17
N PRO A 40 -72.06 37.78 -16.91
CA PRO A 40 -70.77 38.34 -16.52
C PRO A 40 -70.99 39.33 -15.37
N ASP A 41 -70.56 38.97 -14.17
CA ASP A 41 -70.37 39.93 -13.08
C ASP A 41 -69.05 40.66 -13.29
N ASP A 42 -69.12 41.98 -13.18
CA ASP A 42 -67.99 42.91 -13.24
C ASP A 42 -66.87 42.50 -12.27
N ALA A 43 -65.75 42.04 -12.81
CA ALA A 43 -64.52 41.88 -12.03
C ALA A 43 -63.97 43.26 -11.67
N ASP A 44 -64.09 43.61 -10.39
CA ASP A 44 -63.54 44.82 -9.79
C ASP A 44 -62.02 44.90 -10.06
N PRO A 45 -61.49 45.95 -10.72
CA PRO A 45 -60.05 46.07 -11.02
C PRO A 45 -59.14 46.11 -9.78
N LYS A 46 -59.72 46.13 -8.56
CA LYS A 46 -59.00 46.04 -7.29
C LYS A 46 -58.69 44.60 -6.82
N THR A 47 -59.42 43.58 -7.27
CA THR A 47 -59.19 42.18 -6.88
C THR A 47 -58.06 41.52 -7.67
N ASP A 48 -57.87 41.91 -8.93
CA ASP A 48 -56.77 41.45 -9.79
C ASP A 48 -55.41 42.00 -9.31
N ASP A 49 -55.38 43.26 -8.86
CA ASP A 49 -54.19 43.92 -8.28
C ASP A 49 -53.81 43.34 -6.90
N THR A 50 -54.77 42.74 -6.17
CA THR A 50 -54.47 42.07 -4.87
C THR A 50 -53.95 40.65 -5.05
N ILE A 51 -54.43 39.89 -6.05
CA ILE A 51 -53.89 38.57 -6.39
C ILE A 51 -52.48 38.71 -6.96
N ALA A 52 -52.25 39.67 -7.88
CA ALA A 52 -50.93 39.96 -8.42
C ALA A 52 -49.92 40.36 -7.32
N LYS A 53 -50.31 41.20 -6.36
CA LYS A 53 -49.47 41.57 -5.19
C LYS A 53 -49.20 40.40 -4.24
N ALA A 54 -50.15 39.48 -4.07
CA ALA A 54 -49.97 38.29 -3.26
C ALA A 54 -48.98 37.30 -3.91
N ASP A 55 -49.07 37.13 -5.24
CA ASP A 55 -48.13 36.31 -6.02
C ASP A 55 -46.72 36.91 -6.05
N GLU A 56 -46.60 38.23 -6.17
CA GLU A 56 -45.31 38.94 -6.04
C GLU A 56 -44.70 38.80 -4.64
N ALA A 57 -45.51 38.90 -3.57
CA ALA A 57 -45.06 38.71 -2.20
C ALA A 57 -44.61 37.26 -1.93
N ALA A 58 -45.32 36.28 -2.49
CA ALA A 58 -44.95 34.86 -2.40
C ALA A 58 -43.65 34.56 -3.18
N ALA A 59 -43.49 35.12 -4.38
CA ALA A 59 -42.28 35.01 -5.18
C ALA A 59 -41.07 35.63 -4.45
N ARG A 60 -41.24 36.82 -3.86
CA ARG A 60 -40.20 37.48 -3.06
C ARG A 60 -39.79 36.65 -1.85
N LYS A 61 -40.75 36.12 -1.09
CA LYS A 61 -40.47 35.25 0.07
C LYS A 61 -39.76 33.95 -0.33
N SER A 62 -40.13 33.38 -1.48
CA SER A 62 -39.46 32.19 -2.05
C SER A 62 -38.01 32.49 -2.45
N ALA A 63 -37.76 33.66 -3.06
CA ALA A 63 -36.43 34.13 -3.42
C ALA A 63 -35.55 34.37 -2.19
N GLU A 64 -36.08 35.04 -1.16
CA GLU A 64 -35.39 35.26 0.11
C GLU A 64 -35.03 33.93 0.81
N ALA A 65 -35.96 32.97 0.84
CA ALA A 65 -35.69 31.63 1.37
C ALA A 65 -34.63 30.86 0.56
N ALA A 66 -34.59 31.04 -0.76
CA ALA A 66 -33.56 30.44 -1.62
C ALA A 66 -32.18 31.06 -1.38
N VAL A 67 -32.10 32.37 -1.18
CA VAL A 67 -30.86 33.08 -0.79
C VAL A 67 -30.39 32.59 0.57
N GLN A 68 -31.28 32.52 1.57
CA GLN A 68 -30.94 32.01 2.89
C GLN A 68 -30.45 30.57 2.85
N ARG A 69 -31.11 29.69 2.08
CA ARG A 69 -30.65 28.30 1.88
C ARG A 69 -29.25 28.26 1.25
N ARG A 70 -29.00 29.07 0.23
CA ARG A 70 -27.68 29.17 -0.43
C ARG A 70 -26.60 29.63 0.56
N GLN A 71 -26.90 30.60 1.40
CA GLN A 71 -25.98 31.11 2.42
C GLN A 71 -25.67 30.03 3.48
N VAL A 72 -26.69 29.30 3.94
CA VAL A 72 -26.52 28.19 4.89
C VAL A 72 -25.68 27.07 4.28
N ILE A 73 -25.89 26.71 3.01
CA ILE A 73 -25.08 25.71 2.31
C ILE A 73 -23.62 26.19 2.22
N SER A 74 -23.40 27.45 1.88
CA SER A 74 -22.07 28.06 1.80
C SER A 74 -21.33 28.01 3.13
N ASP A 75 -21.99 28.42 4.23
CA ASP A 75 -21.42 28.34 5.59
C ASP A 75 -21.04 26.90 5.96
N LEU A 76 -21.97 25.96 5.77
CA LEU A 76 -21.73 24.54 6.07
C LEU A 76 -20.58 23.98 5.25
N PHE A 77 -20.45 24.38 3.98
CA PHE A 77 -19.37 23.94 3.12
C PHE A 77 -18.03 24.50 3.58
N GLN A 78 -17.93 25.81 3.88
CA GLN A 78 -16.70 26.43 4.37
C GLN A 78 -16.23 25.86 5.70
N ARG A 79 -17.16 25.63 6.64
CA ARG A 79 -16.85 24.95 7.90
C ARG A 79 -16.43 23.50 7.69
N GLY A 80 -17.03 22.82 6.72
CA GLY A 80 -16.63 21.48 6.31
C GLY A 80 -15.20 21.44 5.77
N LEU A 81 -14.83 22.41 4.92
CA LEU A 81 -13.47 22.56 4.40
C LEU A 81 -12.47 22.83 5.53
N ALA A 82 -12.79 23.73 6.45
CA ALA A 82 -11.93 24.04 7.60
C ALA A 82 -11.73 22.82 8.52
N ALA A 83 -12.81 22.10 8.87
CA ALA A 83 -12.71 20.86 9.64
C ALA A 83 -11.87 19.81 8.91
N HIS A 84 -12.03 19.69 7.59
CA HIS A 84 -11.27 18.74 6.78
C HIS A 84 -9.77 19.07 6.76
N GLN A 85 -9.40 20.34 6.60
CA GLN A 85 -8.01 20.81 6.65
C GLN A 85 -7.40 20.60 8.05
N ALA A 86 -8.19 20.76 9.11
CA ALA A 86 -7.78 20.48 10.49
C ALA A 86 -7.71 18.98 10.84
N GLY A 87 -7.99 18.07 9.89
CA GLY A 87 -7.99 16.62 10.13
C GLY A 87 -9.19 16.10 10.92
N GLN A 88 -10.21 16.93 11.17
CA GLN A 88 -11.45 16.56 11.85
C GLN A 88 -12.41 15.88 10.85
N ILE A 89 -12.03 14.69 10.38
CA ILE A 89 -12.67 14.05 9.22
C ILE A 89 -14.16 13.73 9.47
N ASP A 90 -14.52 13.24 10.66
CA ASP A 90 -15.92 12.92 10.96
C ASP A 90 -16.82 14.18 11.01
N ASP A 91 -16.29 15.30 11.49
CA ASP A 91 -17.01 16.58 11.46
C ASP A 91 -17.17 17.12 10.03
N ALA A 92 -16.13 17.02 9.20
CA ALA A 92 -16.21 17.37 7.79
C ALA A 92 -17.31 16.54 7.08
N ILE A 93 -17.33 15.23 7.29
CA ILE A 93 -18.38 14.34 6.76
C ILE A 93 -19.78 14.80 7.21
N ARG A 94 -19.96 15.10 8.50
CA ARG A 94 -21.24 15.58 9.04
C ARG A 94 -21.67 16.91 8.43
N LEU A 95 -20.75 17.86 8.29
CA LEU A 95 -21.02 19.20 7.74
C LEU A 95 -21.38 19.14 6.25
N TYR A 96 -20.60 18.43 5.43
CA TYR A 96 -20.93 18.22 4.01
C TYR A 96 -22.27 17.49 3.86
N SER A 97 -22.51 16.44 4.65
CA SER A 97 -23.79 15.73 4.62
C SER A 97 -24.98 16.63 4.99
N THR A 98 -24.76 17.59 5.88
CA THR A 98 -25.80 18.57 6.27
C THR A 98 -26.05 19.57 5.14
N ALA A 99 -25.00 20.06 4.48
CA ALA A 99 -25.14 20.93 3.31
C ALA A 99 -25.92 20.22 2.18
N LEU A 100 -25.61 18.95 1.92
CA LEU A 100 -26.26 18.15 0.87
C LEU A 100 -27.73 17.81 1.19
N ARG A 101 -28.12 17.78 2.47
CA ARG A 101 -29.54 17.67 2.85
C ARG A 101 -30.34 18.96 2.57
N GLN A 102 -29.68 20.12 2.56
CA GLN A 102 -30.32 21.39 2.20
C GLN A 102 -30.49 21.50 0.68
N ASN A 103 -29.49 21.06 -0.09
CA ASN A 103 -29.56 20.94 -1.54
C ASN A 103 -28.60 19.84 -2.04
N PRO A 104 -29.09 18.77 -2.66
CA PRO A 104 -28.23 17.71 -3.18
C PRO A 104 -27.53 18.09 -4.50
N ASN A 105 -27.91 19.18 -5.18
CA ASN A 105 -27.31 19.59 -6.46
C ASN A 105 -26.04 20.44 -6.26
N GLN A 106 -25.12 19.96 -5.42
CA GLN A 106 -23.88 20.66 -5.05
C GLN A 106 -22.66 19.77 -5.38
N PRO A 107 -22.13 19.80 -6.62
CA PRO A 107 -21.06 18.89 -7.05
C PRO A 107 -19.78 19.03 -6.22
N ASP A 108 -19.38 20.24 -5.86
CA ASP A 108 -18.17 20.48 -5.06
C ASP A 108 -18.29 19.90 -3.65
N VAL A 109 -19.49 19.93 -3.06
CA VAL A 109 -19.76 19.37 -1.73
C VAL A 109 -19.75 17.84 -1.79
N TRP A 110 -20.33 17.23 -2.84
CA TRP A 110 -20.24 15.78 -3.06
C TRP A 110 -18.80 15.30 -3.24
N ASN A 111 -18.00 16.01 -4.05
CA ASN A 111 -16.60 15.65 -4.26
C ASN A 111 -15.81 15.72 -2.94
N ASN A 112 -15.97 16.79 -2.16
CA ASN A 112 -15.29 16.92 -0.86
C ASN A 112 -15.76 15.91 0.18
N LEU A 113 -17.04 15.55 0.19
CA LEU A 113 -17.55 14.43 0.98
C LEU A 113 -16.87 13.11 0.58
N GLY A 114 -16.72 12.87 -0.73
CA GLY A 114 -15.97 11.73 -1.24
C GLY A 114 -14.53 11.68 -0.74
N VAL A 115 -13.82 12.81 -0.73
CA VAL A 115 -12.44 12.89 -0.23
C VAL A 115 -12.37 12.57 1.27
N ALA A 116 -13.28 13.14 2.07
CA ALA A 116 -13.33 12.89 3.51
C ALA A 116 -13.67 11.41 3.81
N LEU A 117 -14.65 10.83 3.10
CA LEU A 117 -15.01 9.41 3.24
C LEU A 117 -13.86 8.47 2.85
N ARG A 118 -13.13 8.78 1.77
CA ARG A 118 -11.94 8.02 1.34
C ARG A 118 -10.85 8.06 2.42
N ARG A 119 -10.56 9.23 3.00
CA ARG A 119 -9.61 9.37 4.12
C ARG A 119 -10.02 8.54 5.35
N SER A 120 -11.32 8.38 5.61
CA SER A 120 -11.85 7.47 6.63
C SER A 120 -11.94 5.99 6.21
N LYS A 121 -11.38 5.61 5.06
CA LYS A 121 -11.46 4.26 4.46
C LYS A 121 -12.91 3.76 4.22
N LYS A 122 -13.88 4.66 4.12
CA LYS A 122 -15.29 4.36 3.78
C LYS A 122 -15.47 4.37 2.26
N PHE A 123 -14.74 3.49 1.57
CA PHE A 123 -14.55 3.56 0.12
C PHE A 123 -15.83 3.46 -0.71
N ASP A 124 -16.74 2.54 -0.37
CA ASP A 124 -18.01 2.39 -1.11
C ASP A 124 -18.86 3.68 -1.06
N ALA A 125 -18.94 4.31 0.12
CA ALA A 125 -19.66 5.56 0.29
C ALA A 125 -18.96 6.73 -0.44
N ALA A 126 -17.62 6.75 -0.42
CA ALA A 126 -16.83 7.73 -1.16
C ALA A 126 -17.09 7.62 -2.67
N LEU A 127 -17.11 6.40 -3.21
CA LEU A 127 -17.37 6.14 -4.63
C LEU A 127 -18.77 6.62 -5.06
N ILE A 128 -19.79 6.43 -4.23
CA ILE A 128 -21.15 6.96 -4.48
C ILE A 128 -21.11 8.50 -4.53
N ALA A 129 -20.44 9.14 -3.58
CA ALA A 129 -20.32 10.59 -3.54
C ALA A 129 -19.59 11.16 -4.77
N TYR A 130 -18.47 10.53 -5.18
CA TYR A 130 -17.75 10.93 -6.39
C TYR A 130 -18.58 10.76 -7.66
N ARG A 131 -19.31 9.64 -7.82
CA ARG A 131 -20.23 9.45 -8.95
C ARG A 131 -21.28 10.55 -9.02
N ARG A 132 -21.89 10.92 -7.87
CA ARG A 132 -22.83 12.05 -7.81
C ARG A 132 -22.20 13.39 -8.20
N ALA A 133 -20.96 13.64 -7.79
CA ALA A 133 -20.24 14.86 -8.18
C ALA A 133 -19.99 14.90 -9.69
N ALA A 134 -19.50 13.80 -10.27
CA ALA A 134 -19.24 13.68 -11.70
C ALA A 134 -20.53 13.71 -12.54
N ASP A 135 -21.64 13.14 -12.06
CA ASP A 135 -22.95 13.23 -12.74
C ASP A 135 -23.46 14.68 -12.82
N LEU A 136 -23.23 15.47 -11.77
CA LEU A 136 -23.66 16.87 -11.67
C LEU A 136 -22.75 17.82 -12.45
N ARG A 137 -21.47 17.46 -12.64
CA ARG A 137 -20.47 18.28 -13.33
C ARG A 137 -19.48 17.38 -14.11
N PRO A 138 -19.92 16.77 -15.22
CA PRO A 138 -19.13 15.76 -15.95
C PRO A 138 -17.86 16.30 -16.61
N GLU A 139 -17.77 17.61 -16.83
CA GLU A 139 -16.64 18.30 -17.44
C GLU A 139 -15.48 18.60 -16.47
N ASN A 140 -15.64 18.31 -15.18
CA ASN A 140 -14.59 18.55 -14.19
C ASN A 140 -13.61 17.37 -14.08
N ALA A 141 -12.43 17.51 -14.70
CA ALA A 141 -11.36 16.49 -14.69
C ALA A 141 -10.96 16.04 -13.28
N GLY A 142 -10.88 16.97 -12.32
CA GLY A 142 -10.49 16.69 -10.93
C GLY A 142 -11.44 15.71 -10.21
N MET A 143 -12.74 15.77 -10.49
CA MET A 143 -13.72 14.85 -9.91
C MET A 143 -13.51 13.41 -10.42
N TRP A 144 -13.23 13.24 -11.70
CA TRP A 144 -12.88 11.95 -12.29
C TRP A 144 -11.56 11.41 -11.73
N SER A 145 -10.53 12.25 -11.58
CA SER A 145 -9.27 11.82 -10.97
C SER A 145 -9.43 11.41 -9.50
N ASN A 146 -10.28 12.09 -8.73
CA ASN A 146 -10.57 11.68 -7.34
C ASN A 146 -11.33 10.35 -7.26
N MET A 147 -12.27 10.13 -8.19
CA MET A 147 -12.96 8.85 -8.33
C MET A 147 -11.97 7.73 -8.67
N GLY A 148 -11.05 7.96 -9.62
CA GLY A 148 -10.00 7.01 -10.00
C GLY A 148 -9.10 6.63 -8.82
N ASN A 149 -8.68 7.61 -8.02
CA ASN A 149 -7.89 7.36 -6.80
C ASN A 149 -8.63 6.47 -5.79
N CYS A 150 -9.94 6.67 -5.61
CA CYS A 150 -10.76 5.82 -4.76
C CYS A 150 -10.86 4.39 -5.30
N LEU A 151 -11.05 4.24 -6.61
CA LEU A 151 -11.14 2.93 -7.28
C LEU A 151 -9.81 2.17 -7.21
N ARG A 152 -8.67 2.86 -7.33
CA ARG A 152 -7.33 2.30 -7.16
C ARG A 152 -7.13 1.74 -5.75
N GLU A 153 -7.53 2.48 -4.72
CA GLU A 153 -7.46 2.02 -3.31
C GLU A 153 -8.39 0.82 -3.03
N MET A 154 -9.49 0.70 -3.76
CA MET A 154 -10.37 -0.48 -3.76
C MET A 154 -9.84 -1.63 -4.64
N MET A 155 -8.67 -1.47 -5.27
CA MET A 155 -8.09 -2.43 -6.22
C MET A 155 -8.99 -2.76 -7.42
N ARG A 156 -9.89 -1.84 -7.79
CA ARG A 156 -10.76 -1.90 -8.97
C ARG A 156 -10.08 -1.21 -10.14
N PHE A 157 -8.95 -1.78 -10.58
CA PHE A 157 -8.00 -1.11 -11.46
C PHE A 157 -8.57 -0.74 -12.84
N ASP A 158 -9.37 -1.61 -13.47
CA ASP A 158 -9.95 -1.31 -14.78
C ASP A 158 -10.88 -0.09 -14.73
N GLU A 159 -11.72 0.02 -13.70
CA GLU A 159 -12.57 1.19 -13.49
C GLU A 159 -11.76 2.44 -13.14
N ALA A 160 -10.67 2.29 -12.37
CA ALA A 160 -9.76 3.39 -12.05
C ALA A 160 -9.11 3.96 -13.32
N LEU A 161 -8.67 3.09 -14.26
CA LEU A 161 -8.13 3.52 -15.55
C LEU A 161 -9.16 4.27 -16.39
N VAL A 162 -10.41 3.81 -16.44
CA VAL A 162 -11.49 4.53 -17.15
C VAL A 162 -11.67 5.93 -16.57
N ALA A 163 -11.72 6.06 -15.23
CA ALA A 163 -11.88 7.36 -14.58
C ALA A 163 -10.68 8.30 -14.83
N HIS A 164 -9.43 7.80 -14.72
CA HIS A 164 -8.25 8.63 -14.97
C HIS A 164 -8.10 9.01 -16.45
N LYS A 165 -8.41 8.10 -17.39
CA LYS A 165 -8.45 8.44 -18.82
C LYS A 165 -9.46 9.54 -19.09
N LYS A 166 -10.63 9.49 -18.45
CA LYS A 166 -11.61 10.58 -18.57
C LYS A 166 -11.11 11.91 -18.02
N ALA A 167 -10.37 11.90 -16.91
CA ALA A 167 -9.73 13.11 -16.38
C ALA A 167 -8.72 13.69 -17.37
N ILE A 168 -7.87 12.86 -17.98
CA ILE A 168 -6.87 13.27 -18.98
C ILE A 168 -7.53 13.78 -20.26
N GLU A 169 -8.62 13.16 -20.72
CA GLU A 169 -9.39 13.65 -21.89
C GLU A 169 -9.98 15.04 -21.68
N LEU A 170 -10.33 15.39 -20.44
CA LEU A 170 -10.92 16.68 -20.08
C LEU A 170 -9.86 17.76 -19.85
N ASP A 171 -8.71 17.38 -19.30
CA ASP A 171 -7.57 18.27 -19.06
C ASP A 171 -6.26 17.46 -19.00
N ASP A 172 -5.48 17.52 -20.07
CA ASP A 172 -4.19 16.84 -20.19
C ASP A 172 -3.01 17.68 -19.67
N SER A 173 -3.25 18.94 -19.29
CA SER A 173 -2.22 19.85 -18.78
C SER A 173 -1.88 19.60 -17.30
N VAL A 174 -2.71 18.85 -16.59
CA VAL A 174 -2.53 18.54 -15.17
C VAL A 174 -1.72 17.26 -14.99
N LYS A 175 -0.42 17.41 -14.69
CA LYS A 175 0.52 16.29 -14.46
C LYS A 175 0.00 15.17 -13.54
N SER A 176 -0.77 15.51 -12.50
CA SER A 176 -1.26 14.55 -11.53
C SER A 176 -2.32 13.60 -12.11
N HIS A 177 -3.07 14.00 -13.14
CA HIS A 177 -4.04 13.13 -13.80
C HIS A 177 -3.32 11.99 -14.55
N THR A 178 -2.28 12.34 -15.31
CA THR A 178 -1.42 11.38 -16.03
C THR A 178 -0.62 10.50 -15.06
N PHE A 179 -0.01 11.11 -14.02
CA PHE A 179 0.72 10.37 -12.99
C PHE A 179 -0.16 9.33 -12.27
N ASN A 180 -1.38 9.70 -11.87
CA ASN A 180 -2.30 8.79 -11.18
C ASN A 180 -2.70 7.59 -12.06
N ALA A 181 -2.82 7.77 -13.39
CA ALA A 181 -3.03 6.63 -14.30
C ALA A 181 -1.81 5.70 -14.34
N GLY A 182 -0.59 6.25 -14.36
CA GLY A 182 0.65 5.47 -14.24
C GLY A 182 0.73 4.65 -12.95
N LEU A 183 0.26 5.23 -11.83
CA LEU A 183 0.15 4.50 -10.56
C LEU A 183 -0.79 3.29 -10.64
N VAL A 184 -1.89 3.38 -11.40
CA VAL A 184 -2.79 2.24 -11.61
C VAL A 184 -2.10 1.14 -12.40
N TYR A 185 -1.40 1.47 -13.49
CA TYR A 185 -0.63 0.50 -14.27
C TYR A 185 0.47 -0.17 -13.43
N ARG A 186 1.19 0.61 -12.61
CA ARG A 186 2.16 0.10 -11.64
C ARG A 186 1.50 -0.90 -10.67
N ASP A 187 0.33 -0.56 -10.12
CA ASP A 187 -0.38 -1.41 -9.16
C ASP A 187 -0.92 -2.71 -9.79
N MET A 188 -1.12 -2.72 -11.12
CA MET A 188 -1.43 -3.88 -11.97
C MET A 188 -0.19 -4.66 -12.42
N ASN A 189 1.02 -4.30 -11.95
CA ASN A 189 2.30 -4.88 -12.36
C ASN A 189 2.64 -4.66 -13.87
N ARG A 190 2.01 -3.66 -14.50
CA ARG A 190 2.21 -3.27 -15.91
C ARG A 190 3.19 -2.09 -15.98
N PHE A 191 4.45 -2.40 -15.72
CA PHE A 191 5.48 -1.38 -15.49
C PHE A 191 5.90 -0.63 -16.77
N ASP A 192 5.91 -1.27 -17.93
CA ASP A 192 6.21 -0.59 -19.20
C ASP A 192 5.17 0.50 -19.51
N GLU A 193 3.88 0.20 -19.33
CA GLU A 193 2.83 1.21 -19.47
C GLU A 193 2.93 2.27 -18.38
N ALA A 194 3.26 1.91 -17.14
CA ALA A 194 3.46 2.88 -16.07
C ALA A 194 4.56 3.89 -16.41
N LEU A 195 5.67 3.43 -17.01
CA LEU A 195 6.77 4.29 -17.44
C LEU A 195 6.32 5.36 -18.46
N ASP A 196 5.53 5.00 -19.48
CA ASP A 196 4.98 5.96 -20.45
C ASP A 196 4.21 7.09 -19.75
N TYR A 197 3.33 6.73 -18.80
CA TYR A 197 2.55 7.71 -18.07
C TYR A 197 3.40 8.58 -17.13
N PHE A 198 4.42 8.01 -16.48
CA PHE A 198 5.34 8.80 -15.66
C PHE A 198 6.17 9.77 -16.51
N GLU A 199 6.64 9.33 -17.68
CA GLU A 199 7.36 10.19 -18.62
C GLU A 199 6.50 11.34 -19.15
N ARG A 200 5.24 11.08 -19.47
CA ARG A 200 4.29 12.12 -19.87
C ARG A 200 4.00 13.11 -18.74
N ALA A 201 3.90 12.66 -17.48
CA ALA A 201 3.77 13.55 -16.33
C ALA A 201 5.03 14.42 -16.13
N LEU A 202 6.22 13.85 -16.35
CA LEU A 202 7.50 14.55 -16.28
C LEU A 202 7.73 15.51 -17.46
N ALA A 203 7.11 15.27 -18.62
CA ALA A 203 7.14 16.20 -19.74
C ALA A 203 6.38 17.51 -19.42
N ILE A 204 5.37 17.44 -18.54
CA ILE A 204 4.63 18.61 -18.03
C ILE A 204 5.42 19.31 -16.92
N ASP A 205 6.00 18.52 -16.00
CA ASP A 205 6.82 19.02 -14.89
C ASP A 205 8.04 18.11 -14.65
N PRO A 206 9.22 18.49 -15.17
CA PRO A 206 10.45 17.71 -15.01
C PRO A 206 10.89 17.50 -13.55
N ASP A 207 10.49 18.39 -12.65
CA ASP A 207 10.85 18.35 -11.23
C ASP A 207 9.83 17.58 -10.37
N TYR A 208 8.87 16.89 -10.99
CA TYR A 208 7.84 16.15 -10.26
C TYR A 208 8.45 14.94 -9.52
N VAL A 209 8.75 15.15 -8.22
CA VAL A 209 9.46 14.20 -7.35
C VAL A 209 8.77 12.84 -7.30
N ASP A 210 7.45 12.79 -7.12
CA ASP A 210 6.71 11.52 -7.03
C ASP A 210 6.79 10.71 -8.32
N ALA A 211 6.69 11.38 -9.49
CA ALA A 211 6.81 10.72 -10.78
C ALA A 211 8.23 10.19 -11.04
N ASN A 212 9.27 10.96 -10.71
CA ASN A 212 10.66 10.49 -10.79
C ASN A 212 10.92 9.29 -9.87
N TRP A 213 10.37 9.32 -8.65
CA TRP A 213 10.47 8.21 -7.70
C TRP A 213 9.79 6.95 -8.24
N ASP A 214 8.53 7.03 -8.66
CA ASP A 214 7.80 5.87 -9.15
C ASP A 214 8.33 5.34 -10.50
N LYS A 215 8.84 6.23 -11.37
CA LYS A 215 9.60 5.85 -12.57
C LYS A 215 10.82 5.01 -12.20
N SER A 216 11.58 5.42 -11.18
CA SER A 216 12.75 4.66 -10.73
C SER A 216 12.39 3.26 -10.24
N LEU A 217 11.30 3.14 -9.47
CA LEU A 217 10.82 1.84 -8.98
C LEU A 217 10.36 0.94 -10.13
N ALA A 218 9.71 1.52 -11.15
CA ALA A 218 9.31 0.79 -12.35
C ALA A 218 10.51 0.28 -13.15
N HIS A 219 11.55 1.10 -13.35
CA HIS A 219 12.81 0.63 -13.95
C HIS A 219 13.43 -0.53 -13.16
N LEU A 220 13.47 -0.44 -11.84
CA LEU A 220 14.00 -1.52 -11.00
C LEU A 220 13.16 -2.80 -11.09
N ALA A 221 11.83 -2.68 -11.13
CA ALA A 221 10.92 -3.82 -11.27
C ALA A 221 11.09 -4.54 -12.63
N LEU A 222 11.50 -3.82 -13.67
CA LEU A 222 11.83 -4.34 -14.99
C LEU A 222 13.28 -4.84 -15.12
N GLY A 223 14.13 -4.60 -14.11
CA GLY A 223 15.56 -4.96 -14.15
C GLY A 223 16.44 -3.96 -14.88
N ASN A 224 15.92 -2.77 -15.19
CA ASN A 224 16.65 -1.63 -15.76
C ASN A 224 17.43 -0.93 -14.65
N TYR A 225 18.45 -1.61 -14.11
CA TYR A 225 19.11 -1.20 -12.87
C TYR A 225 19.88 0.12 -12.98
N ALA A 226 20.45 0.47 -14.13
CA ALA A 226 21.22 1.71 -14.26
C ALA A 226 20.33 2.94 -14.08
N GLU A 227 19.23 3.00 -14.84
CA GLU A 227 18.19 4.04 -14.75
C GLU A 227 17.49 3.98 -13.40
N GLY A 228 17.16 2.76 -12.95
CA GLY A 228 16.52 2.52 -11.67
C GLY A 228 17.31 3.09 -10.50
N TRP A 229 18.61 2.78 -10.38
CA TRP A 229 19.46 3.29 -9.30
C TRP A 229 19.68 4.79 -9.37
N ALA A 230 19.88 5.35 -10.57
CA ALA A 230 20.01 6.79 -10.73
C ALA A 230 18.74 7.52 -10.26
N GLY A 231 17.56 7.04 -10.68
CA GLY A 231 16.28 7.59 -10.24
C GLY A 231 15.99 7.34 -8.75
N TYR A 232 16.48 6.24 -8.18
CA TYR A 232 16.25 5.86 -6.78
C TYR A 232 16.85 6.85 -5.78
N GLU A 233 17.82 7.68 -6.20
CA GLU A 233 18.35 8.80 -5.41
C GLU A 233 17.28 9.88 -5.11
N THR A 234 16.21 9.94 -5.92
CA THR A 234 15.04 10.83 -5.69
C THR A 234 14.42 10.62 -4.31
N ARG A 235 14.57 9.42 -3.71
CA ARG A 235 14.09 9.13 -2.35
C ARG A 235 14.57 10.12 -1.29
N ARG A 236 15.72 10.76 -1.52
CA ARG A 236 16.30 11.78 -0.63
C ARG A 236 15.47 13.06 -0.54
N LYS A 237 14.60 13.30 -1.52
CA LYS A 237 13.68 14.44 -1.56
C LYS A 237 12.32 14.09 -0.92
N LEU A 238 12.07 12.82 -0.60
CA LEU A 238 10.82 12.39 0.04
C LEU A 238 10.86 12.67 1.55
N ALA A 239 9.73 13.09 2.12
CA ALA A 239 9.62 13.45 3.53
C ALA A 239 9.72 12.24 4.49
N ASP A 240 9.39 11.04 4.02
CA ASP A 240 9.01 9.90 4.88
C ASP A 240 10.19 9.13 5.50
N ASN A 241 11.44 9.54 5.30
CA ASN A 241 12.59 8.80 5.83
C ASN A 241 13.88 9.64 5.87
N PRO A 242 14.03 10.54 6.87
CA PRO A 242 15.20 11.40 6.95
C PRO A 242 16.47 10.59 7.23
N ILE A 243 17.49 10.84 6.39
CA ILE A 243 18.86 10.42 6.62
C ILE A 243 19.50 11.43 7.58
N ARG A 244 20.39 11.00 8.46
CA ARG A 244 21.15 11.93 9.32
C ARG A 244 21.85 12.97 8.44
N PRO A 245 21.59 14.28 8.65
CA PRO A 245 22.30 15.33 7.93
C PRO A 245 23.76 15.34 8.35
N LEU A 246 24.66 15.44 7.37
CA LEU A 246 26.11 15.55 7.54
C LEU A 246 26.63 16.59 6.54
N GLU A 247 26.17 17.83 6.69
CA GLU A 247 26.32 18.88 5.66
C GLU A 247 27.77 19.23 5.32
N THR A 248 28.68 19.11 6.28
CA THR A 248 30.09 19.49 6.12
C THR A 248 31.02 18.31 5.84
N ALA A 249 30.52 17.07 5.97
CA ALA A 249 31.33 15.89 5.74
C ALA A 249 31.29 15.50 4.27
N PRO A 250 32.40 15.02 3.68
CA PRO A 250 32.41 14.64 2.27
C PRO A 250 31.60 13.37 2.05
N GLU A 251 30.70 13.41 1.05
CA GLU A 251 29.94 12.24 0.59
C GLU A 251 30.74 11.51 -0.50
N TRP A 252 30.80 10.18 -0.44
CA TRP A 252 31.52 9.37 -1.42
C TRP A 252 30.76 9.35 -2.75
N ASP A 253 31.42 9.86 -3.79
CA ASP A 253 30.93 9.97 -5.15
C ASP A 253 31.24 8.75 -6.03
N GLY A 254 31.89 7.72 -5.46
CA GLY A 254 32.33 6.52 -6.18
C GLY A 254 33.68 6.68 -6.88
N LYS A 255 34.24 7.90 -6.94
CA LYS A 255 35.52 8.21 -7.59
C LYS A 255 36.64 8.42 -6.60
N THR A 256 36.32 8.98 -5.43
CA THR A 256 37.31 9.20 -4.35
C THR A 256 37.99 7.88 -3.95
N ASP A 257 39.33 7.88 -3.90
CA ASP A 257 40.12 6.75 -3.40
C ASP A 257 39.85 6.50 -1.91
N LEU A 258 39.50 5.26 -1.57
CA LEU A 258 39.13 4.86 -0.23
C LEU A 258 40.28 4.18 0.53
N ARG A 259 41.46 3.95 -0.10
CA ARG A 259 42.58 3.29 0.56
C ARG A 259 42.98 4.03 1.85
N GLY A 260 43.03 3.29 2.96
CA GLY A 260 43.33 3.83 4.28
C GLY A 260 42.22 4.68 4.92
N LYS A 261 41.12 4.96 4.20
CA LYS A 261 40.02 5.78 4.71
C LYS A 261 39.01 4.99 5.55
N ARG A 262 38.42 5.67 6.51
CA ARG A 262 37.28 5.25 7.34
C ARG A 262 35.99 5.73 6.66
N VAL A 263 35.18 4.78 6.19
CA VAL A 263 33.96 5.06 5.43
C VAL A 263 32.73 4.82 6.30
N LEU A 264 31.88 5.83 6.46
CA LEU A 264 30.58 5.72 7.13
C LEU A 264 29.47 5.35 6.15
N LEU A 265 28.85 4.20 6.34
CA LEU A 265 27.63 3.79 5.65
C LEU A 265 26.42 4.16 6.52
N ARG A 266 25.61 5.12 6.07
CA ARG A 266 24.49 5.67 6.85
C ARG A 266 23.24 4.79 6.74
N ALA A 267 22.51 4.70 7.86
CA ALA A 267 21.28 3.93 7.96
C ALA A 267 20.07 4.69 7.40
N GLU A 268 19.31 4.05 6.52
CA GLU A 268 18.06 4.57 5.98
C GLU A 268 17.00 3.46 5.83
N GLN A 269 15.74 3.86 5.75
CA GLN A 269 14.58 3.00 5.51
C GLN A 269 14.37 1.93 6.61
N GLY A 270 13.77 0.79 6.25
CA GLY A 270 13.36 -0.28 7.14
C GLY A 270 14.41 -1.37 7.33
N PHE A 271 14.06 -2.39 8.12
CA PHE A 271 14.97 -3.50 8.41
C PHE A 271 15.29 -4.34 7.17
N GLY A 272 14.28 -4.61 6.33
CA GLY A 272 14.44 -5.39 5.09
C GLY A 272 15.39 -4.72 4.11
N ASP A 273 15.29 -3.40 3.95
CA ASP A 273 16.15 -2.62 3.06
C ASP A 273 17.61 -2.68 3.52
N MET A 274 17.85 -2.47 4.82
CA MET A 274 19.19 -2.58 5.41
C MET A 274 19.79 -3.98 5.22
N ILE A 275 19.00 -5.04 5.46
CA ILE A 275 19.44 -6.42 5.25
C ILE A 275 19.80 -6.65 3.79
N GLN A 276 18.90 -6.32 2.86
CA GLN A 276 19.13 -6.54 1.44
C GLN A 276 20.40 -5.82 0.92
N PHE A 277 20.58 -4.54 1.29
CA PHE A 277 21.68 -3.71 0.79
C PHE A 277 23.00 -3.92 1.55
N ALA A 278 22.99 -4.56 2.72
CA ALA A 278 24.22 -4.98 3.41
C ALA A 278 25.12 -5.88 2.53
N ARG A 279 24.57 -6.52 1.49
CA ARG A 279 25.32 -7.27 0.46
C ARG A 279 26.42 -6.47 -0.23
N PHE A 280 26.30 -5.14 -0.29
CA PHE A 280 27.26 -4.29 -0.99
C PHE A 280 28.42 -3.87 -0.08
N VAL A 281 28.28 -4.06 1.24
CA VAL A 281 29.30 -3.68 2.23
C VAL A 281 30.65 -4.37 2.01
N PRO A 282 30.71 -5.68 1.71
CA PRO A 282 31.98 -6.34 1.40
C PRO A 282 32.72 -5.72 0.21
N LEU A 283 32.00 -5.10 -0.75
CA LEU A 283 32.63 -4.42 -1.89
C LEU A 283 33.27 -3.09 -1.49
N VAL A 284 32.67 -2.37 -0.54
CA VAL A 284 33.25 -1.17 0.05
C VAL A 284 34.47 -1.53 0.89
N ALA A 285 34.36 -2.58 1.70
CA ALA A 285 35.45 -3.04 2.58
C ALA A 285 36.71 -3.48 1.81
N LYS A 286 36.58 -3.96 0.57
CA LYS A 286 37.72 -4.25 -0.31
C LYS A 286 38.48 -3.00 -0.78
N LYS A 287 37.85 -1.82 -0.71
CA LYS A 287 38.41 -0.54 -1.16
C LYS A 287 38.83 0.36 0.01
N ALA A 288 38.11 0.28 1.13
CA ALA A 288 38.29 1.12 2.31
C ALA A 288 39.31 0.55 3.30
N GLY A 289 39.94 1.43 4.09
CA GLY A 289 40.74 1.00 5.25
C GLY A 289 39.89 0.50 6.42
N HIS A 290 38.70 1.07 6.60
CA HIS A 290 37.75 0.67 7.64
C HIS A 290 36.32 1.03 7.27
N VAL A 291 35.36 0.15 7.53
CA VAL A 291 33.93 0.41 7.30
C VAL A 291 33.19 0.55 8.63
N ILE A 292 32.50 1.69 8.77
CA ILE A 292 31.58 1.99 9.87
C ILE A 292 30.16 1.87 9.33
N LEU A 293 29.36 0.97 9.85
CA LEU A 293 27.97 0.75 9.44
C LEU A 293 27.02 1.26 10.53
N GLU A 294 26.24 2.30 10.22
CA GLU A 294 25.14 2.73 11.07
C GLU A 294 23.92 1.82 10.84
N CYS A 295 23.21 1.40 11.90
CA CYS A 295 21.94 0.67 11.79
C CYS A 295 21.07 0.82 13.05
N ARG A 296 19.80 0.41 12.98
CA ARG A 296 18.93 0.37 14.17
C ARG A 296 19.40 -0.72 15.15
N LYS A 297 19.18 -0.55 16.44
CA LYS A 297 19.69 -1.45 17.50
C LYS A 297 19.38 -2.93 17.27
N GLU A 298 18.20 -3.23 16.74
CA GLU A 298 17.71 -4.59 16.49
C GLU A 298 18.52 -5.32 15.41
N LEU A 299 19.22 -4.58 14.56
CA LEU A 299 20.08 -5.11 13.50
C LEU A 299 21.55 -5.21 13.92
N ILE A 300 21.97 -4.61 15.05
CA ILE A 300 23.40 -4.55 15.42
C ILE A 300 24.04 -5.94 15.48
N PRO A 301 23.45 -6.95 16.15
CA PRO A 301 24.07 -8.27 16.23
C PRO A 301 24.29 -8.90 14.86
N ILE A 302 23.29 -8.81 13.96
CA ILE A 302 23.36 -9.43 12.63
C ILE A 302 24.27 -8.64 11.68
N MET A 303 24.28 -7.30 11.75
CA MET A 303 25.12 -6.46 10.88
C MET A 303 26.62 -6.63 11.17
N LYS A 304 26.98 -7.03 12.39
CA LYS A 304 28.37 -7.39 12.74
C LYS A 304 28.88 -8.64 12.00
N THR A 305 27.99 -9.46 11.43
CA THR A 305 28.39 -10.69 10.73
C THR A 305 28.64 -10.49 9.24
N VAL A 306 28.33 -9.29 8.71
CA VAL A 306 28.63 -8.93 7.32
C VAL A 306 30.15 -8.80 7.16
N SER A 307 30.70 -9.54 6.18
CA SER A 307 32.13 -9.53 5.90
C SER A 307 32.64 -8.12 5.60
N GLY A 308 33.73 -7.71 6.26
CA GLY A 308 34.37 -6.41 6.05
C GLY A 308 33.77 -5.25 6.85
N VAL A 309 32.71 -5.46 7.63
CA VAL A 309 32.26 -4.46 8.62
C VAL A 309 33.28 -4.38 9.75
N GLY A 310 33.83 -3.18 9.99
CA GLY A 310 34.78 -2.95 11.08
C GLY A 310 34.13 -2.42 12.35
N THR A 311 33.16 -1.51 12.24
CA THR A 311 32.42 -0.96 13.39
C THR A 311 30.94 -0.85 13.05
N VAL A 312 30.06 -1.20 13.99
CA VAL A 312 28.62 -0.99 13.88
C VAL A 312 28.16 0.03 14.91
N VAL A 313 27.38 1.02 14.49
CA VAL A 313 26.90 2.12 15.34
C VAL A 313 25.38 2.16 15.33
N GLU A 314 24.76 2.38 16.49
CA GLU A 314 23.31 2.57 16.58
C GLU A 314 22.89 3.90 15.94
N LYS A 315 21.87 3.86 15.08
CA LYS A 315 21.29 5.04 14.43
C LYS A 315 20.87 6.07 15.47
N GLY A 316 21.32 7.31 15.29
CA GLY A 316 21.06 8.43 16.20
C GLY A 316 22.07 8.60 17.34
N ARG A 317 23.02 7.67 17.53
CA ARG A 317 24.11 7.85 18.51
C ARG A 317 25.26 8.70 17.95
N ALA A 318 26.21 9.08 18.82
CA ALA A 318 27.44 9.73 18.41
C ALA A 318 28.20 8.84 17.41
N LEU A 319 28.70 9.45 16.34
CA LEU A 319 29.48 8.75 15.32
C LEU A 319 30.96 8.74 15.74
N PRO A 320 31.69 7.63 15.53
CA PRO A 320 33.15 7.65 15.60
C PRO A 320 33.70 8.50 14.45
N GLU A 321 34.98 8.86 14.50
CA GLU A 321 35.62 9.58 13.39
C GLU A 321 35.51 8.79 12.07
N PHE A 322 35.31 9.52 10.97
CA PHE A 322 35.25 8.99 9.61
C PHE A 322 35.75 10.05 8.63
N ASP A 323 36.28 9.60 7.48
CA ASP A 323 36.84 10.50 6.47
C ASP A 323 35.83 10.86 5.38
N VAL A 324 34.89 9.95 5.10
CA VAL A 324 33.90 10.06 4.02
C VAL A 324 32.66 9.22 4.36
N HIS A 325 31.48 9.60 3.87
CA HIS A 325 30.24 8.86 4.11
C HIS A 325 29.42 8.59 2.85
N VAL A 326 28.49 7.65 2.90
CA VAL A 326 27.49 7.40 1.83
C VAL A 326 26.24 6.76 2.43
N PRO A 327 25.02 7.08 1.96
CA PRO A 327 23.83 6.29 2.30
C PRO A 327 23.98 4.83 1.84
N LEU A 328 23.61 3.86 2.68
CA LEU A 328 23.75 2.45 2.32
C LEU A 328 23.01 2.10 1.02
N LEU A 329 21.82 2.69 0.79
CA LEU A 329 21.03 2.36 -0.41
C LEU A 329 21.49 3.12 -1.67
N SER A 330 22.43 4.07 -1.54
CA SER A 330 23.08 4.71 -2.69
C SER A 330 24.25 3.88 -3.24
N LEU A 331 24.73 2.87 -2.51
CA LEU A 331 25.86 2.04 -2.94
C LEU A 331 25.72 1.45 -4.35
N PRO A 332 24.59 0.84 -4.76
CA PRO A 332 24.49 0.31 -6.12
C PRO A 332 24.58 1.39 -7.20
N HIS A 333 24.08 2.61 -6.94
CA HIS A 333 24.24 3.75 -7.84
C HIS A 333 25.71 4.19 -7.91
N VAL A 334 26.29 4.51 -6.75
CA VAL A 334 27.67 5.02 -6.60
C VAL A 334 28.71 4.05 -7.17
N MET A 335 28.43 2.75 -7.11
CA MET A 335 29.32 1.70 -7.59
C MET A 335 28.99 1.21 -9.01
N GLY A 336 27.94 1.75 -9.65
CA GLY A 336 27.53 1.37 -11.01
C GLY A 336 27.09 -0.09 -11.13
N ILE A 337 26.39 -0.64 -10.12
CA ILE A 337 25.97 -2.04 -10.10
C ILE A 337 24.84 -2.28 -11.11
N GLY A 338 25.15 -3.02 -12.18
CA GLY A 338 24.18 -3.46 -13.17
C GLY A 338 23.59 -4.84 -12.89
N ALA A 339 22.78 -5.35 -13.83
CA ALA A 339 22.14 -6.66 -13.72
C ALA A 339 23.14 -7.82 -13.52
N LYS A 340 24.24 -7.83 -14.30
CA LYS A 340 25.26 -8.88 -14.24
C LYS A 340 25.99 -8.89 -12.90
N ASP A 341 26.34 -7.71 -12.39
CA ASP A 341 26.99 -7.57 -11.09
C ASP A 341 26.05 -8.03 -9.97
N LEU A 342 24.79 -7.61 -10.03
CA LEU A 342 23.79 -8.04 -9.06
C LEU A 342 23.59 -9.56 -9.07
N GLN A 343 23.47 -10.17 -10.25
CA GLN A 343 23.33 -11.63 -10.38
C GLN A 343 24.51 -12.36 -9.72
N LYS A 344 25.74 -11.87 -9.94
CA LYS A 344 26.94 -12.42 -9.31
C LYS A 344 26.95 -12.25 -7.80
N LEU A 345 26.52 -11.08 -7.30
CA LEU A 345 26.48 -10.80 -5.86
C LEU A 345 25.38 -11.59 -5.14
N SER A 346 24.32 -11.97 -5.85
CA SER A 346 23.20 -12.71 -5.29
C SER A 346 23.50 -14.20 -5.06
N THR A 347 24.56 -14.78 -5.62
CA THR A 347 24.82 -16.23 -5.46
C THR A 347 25.23 -16.62 -4.05
N ASP A 348 25.82 -15.70 -3.29
CA ASP A 348 26.44 -15.99 -2.01
C ASP A 348 25.55 -15.50 -0.86
N SER A 349 25.47 -16.29 0.21
CA SER A 349 24.99 -15.78 1.50
C SER A 349 26.00 -14.80 2.07
N TYR A 350 25.54 -13.71 2.66
CA TYR A 350 26.38 -12.64 3.19
C TYR A 350 26.10 -12.34 4.67
N LEU A 351 25.21 -13.12 5.29
CA LEU A 351 24.94 -13.08 6.72
C LEU A 351 25.15 -14.46 7.33
N THR A 352 25.56 -14.47 8.59
CA THR A 352 25.61 -15.66 9.44
C THR A 352 25.01 -15.35 10.82
N PRO A 353 24.56 -16.35 11.60
CA PRO A 353 24.15 -16.11 12.98
C PRO A 353 25.29 -15.49 13.80
N PRO A 354 25.00 -14.46 14.63
CA PRO A 354 26.03 -13.84 15.46
C PRO A 354 26.70 -14.84 16.41
N GLN A 355 27.99 -14.64 16.67
CA GLN A 355 28.71 -15.47 17.64
C GLN A 355 28.01 -15.42 19.01
N GLY A 356 27.85 -16.58 19.65
CA GLY A 356 27.16 -16.73 20.93
C GLY A 356 25.65 -16.92 20.81
N LYS A 357 25.03 -16.59 19.67
CA LYS A 357 23.63 -16.94 19.39
C LYS A 357 23.57 -18.30 18.72
N ARG A 358 23.13 -19.31 19.48
CA ARG A 358 22.91 -20.67 18.99
C ARG A 358 21.50 -21.09 19.35
N ALA A 359 20.79 -21.65 18.38
CA ALA A 359 19.54 -22.34 18.62
C ALA A 359 19.75 -23.83 18.39
N ARG A 360 19.08 -24.67 19.18
CA ARG A 360 18.92 -26.08 18.88
C ARG A 360 17.48 -26.43 19.17
N LEU A 361 16.73 -26.74 18.13
CA LEU A 361 15.34 -27.14 18.26
C LEU A 361 15.30 -28.67 18.23
N ALA A 362 14.67 -29.28 19.24
CA ALA A 362 14.35 -30.70 19.25
C ALA A 362 12.97 -30.87 18.59
N PRO A 363 12.89 -31.33 17.32
CA PRO A 363 11.60 -31.53 16.69
C PRO A 363 10.90 -32.77 17.25
N PRO A 364 9.57 -32.87 17.12
CA PRO A 364 8.85 -34.09 17.43
C PRO A 364 9.42 -35.32 16.70
N PRO A 365 9.35 -36.53 17.30
CA PRO A 365 9.80 -37.75 16.64
C PRO A 365 9.14 -37.98 15.28
N GLY A 366 9.92 -38.43 14.30
CA GLY A 366 9.43 -38.65 12.93
C GLY A 366 9.35 -37.38 12.06
N THR A 367 9.89 -36.26 12.52
CA THR A 367 10.02 -35.03 11.71
C THR A 367 11.13 -35.19 10.67
N ALA A 368 10.76 -35.10 9.40
CA ALA A 368 11.67 -35.05 8.25
C ALA A 368 11.89 -33.63 7.71
N LEU A 369 11.03 -32.67 8.08
CA LEU A 369 11.11 -31.29 7.60
C LEU A 369 10.75 -30.29 8.71
N LYS A 370 11.66 -29.36 9.04
CA LYS A 370 11.40 -28.23 9.94
C LYS A 370 11.06 -26.97 9.15
N VAL A 371 9.92 -26.35 9.43
CA VAL A 371 9.38 -25.23 8.65
C VAL A 371 9.14 -24.01 9.53
N GLY A 372 9.81 -22.90 9.23
CA GLY A 372 9.55 -21.60 9.87
C GLY A 372 8.40 -20.86 9.20
N LEU A 373 7.51 -20.23 9.96
CA LEU A 373 6.34 -19.51 9.47
C LEU A 373 6.32 -18.04 9.93
N ILE A 374 6.07 -17.13 8.98
CA ILE A 374 5.70 -15.73 9.24
C ILE A 374 4.57 -15.36 8.29
N TRP A 375 3.38 -15.11 8.80
CA TRP A 375 2.19 -14.90 7.96
C TRP A 375 1.70 -13.45 7.98
N ALA A 376 2.13 -12.64 8.96
CA ALA A 376 1.65 -11.28 9.10
C ALA A 376 2.77 -10.26 9.24
N GLY A 377 2.49 -9.05 8.78
CA GLY A 377 3.39 -7.91 8.83
C GLY A 377 2.68 -6.66 9.34
N LYS A 378 3.38 -5.53 9.30
CA LYS A 378 2.78 -4.25 9.67
C LYS A 378 1.65 -3.87 8.71
N LEU A 379 0.58 -3.31 9.26
CA LEU A 379 -0.57 -2.81 8.48
C LEU A 379 -0.24 -1.55 7.65
N ASN A 380 0.84 -0.84 8.00
CA ASN A 380 1.26 0.40 7.36
C ASN A 380 2.65 0.22 6.71
N PRO A 381 2.86 0.68 5.47
CA PRO A 381 1.92 1.46 4.64
C PRO A 381 0.80 0.64 3.98
N ARG A 382 0.93 -0.69 3.94
CA ARG A 382 -0.08 -1.63 3.43
C ARG A 382 0.02 -2.94 4.20
N ASP A 383 -1.12 -3.60 4.43
CA ASP A 383 -1.15 -4.94 4.99
C ASP A 383 -0.65 -5.96 3.96
N ARG A 384 0.49 -6.59 4.25
CA ARG A 384 1.13 -7.63 3.41
C ARG A 384 0.84 -9.05 3.89
N SER A 385 -0.08 -9.18 4.84
CA SER A 385 -0.33 -10.45 5.53
C SER A 385 -1.07 -11.45 4.63
N CYS A 386 -0.76 -12.72 4.85
CA CYS A 386 -1.56 -13.85 4.41
C CYS A 386 -2.25 -14.43 5.66
N PRO A 387 -3.58 -14.65 5.68
CA PRO A 387 -4.25 -15.20 6.86
C PRO A 387 -3.71 -16.60 7.20
N LEU A 388 -3.39 -16.85 8.47
CA LEU A 388 -2.76 -18.12 8.91
C LEU A 388 -3.62 -19.35 8.57
N GLU A 389 -4.94 -19.21 8.61
CA GLU A 389 -5.90 -20.26 8.26
C GLU A 389 -5.75 -20.76 6.82
N THR A 390 -5.17 -19.97 5.92
CA THR A 390 -4.89 -20.42 4.54
C THR A 390 -3.82 -21.51 4.49
N LEU A 391 -2.96 -21.61 5.52
CA LEU A 391 -1.89 -22.61 5.61
C LEU A 391 -2.33 -23.92 6.27
N LEU A 392 -3.58 -24.03 6.75
CA LEU A 392 -4.10 -25.27 7.35
C LEU A 392 -3.84 -26.54 6.51
N PRO A 393 -3.96 -26.53 5.16
CA PRO A 393 -3.69 -27.73 4.37
C PRO A 393 -2.28 -28.30 4.58
N ILE A 394 -1.25 -27.45 4.70
CA ILE A 394 0.13 -27.93 4.91
C ILE A 394 0.43 -28.25 6.37
N LEU A 395 -0.24 -27.59 7.33
CA LEU A 395 -0.04 -27.83 8.76
C LEU A 395 -0.43 -29.26 9.19
N SER A 396 -1.30 -29.92 8.41
CA SER A 396 -1.71 -31.31 8.65
C SER A 396 -0.73 -32.37 8.13
N ALA A 397 0.34 -31.97 7.44
CA ALA A 397 1.23 -32.90 6.75
C ALA A 397 2.12 -33.70 7.74
N LYS A 398 1.94 -35.03 7.74
CA LYS A 398 2.73 -35.95 8.56
C LYS A 398 4.22 -35.88 8.17
N GLY A 399 5.08 -35.69 9.16
CA GLY A 399 6.54 -35.62 8.97
C GLY A 399 7.09 -34.19 8.85
N ALA A 400 6.24 -33.17 8.91
CA ALA A 400 6.67 -31.78 9.04
C ALA A 400 6.41 -31.24 10.45
N ALA A 401 7.31 -30.40 10.94
CA ALA A 401 7.14 -29.63 12.18
C ALA A 401 7.20 -28.14 11.85
N PHE A 402 6.23 -27.37 12.37
CA PHE A 402 6.08 -25.95 12.06
C PHE A 402 6.40 -25.07 13.28
N TYR A 403 7.11 -23.98 13.02
CA TYR A 403 7.61 -23.05 14.02
C TYR A 403 7.24 -21.62 13.64
N SER A 404 6.50 -20.92 14.48
CA SER A 404 6.16 -19.50 14.27
C SER A 404 7.34 -18.60 14.64
N PHE A 405 7.69 -17.70 13.73
CA PHE A 405 8.63 -16.59 13.93
C PHE A 405 7.88 -15.24 14.09
N GLN A 406 6.56 -15.27 14.26
CA GLN A 406 5.74 -14.07 14.46
C GLN A 406 6.06 -13.47 15.83
N ILE A 407 6.30 -12.15 15.90
CA ILE A 407 6.68 -11.47 17.15
C ILE A 407 5.69 -10.38 17.59
N ASP A 408 4.71 -10.05 16.75
CA ASP A 408 3.72 -9.00 17.03
C ASP A 408 2.40 -9.56 17.56
N GLU A 409 1.38 -8.70 17.66
CA GLU A 409 0.05 -9.05 18.14
C GLU A 409 -0.64 -10.17 17.34
N ARG A 410 -0.18 -10.45 16.12
CA ARG A 410 -0.72 -11.52 15.28
C ARG A 410 -0.30 -12.91 15.75
N ARG A 411 0.62 -13.03 16.71
CA ARG A 411 0.85 -14.28 17.46
C ARG A 411 -0.45 -14.89 17.99
N ALA A 412 -1.40 -14.04 18.41
CA ALA A 412 -2.71 -14.45 18.89
C ALA A 412 -3.57 -15.20 17.85
N ASP A 413 -3.20 -15.18 16.56
CA ASP A 413 -3.88 -15.99 15.53
C ASP A 413 -3.74 -17.50 15.81
N ILE A 414 -2.62 -17.94 16.43
CA ILE A 414 -2.42 -19.36 16.82
C ILE A 414 -3.50 -19.77 17.82
N ASP A 415 -3.68 -18.98 18.89
CA ASP A 415 -4.66 -19.23 19.94
C ASP A 415 -6.09 -19.16 19.39
N LYS A 416 -6.39 -18.12 18.61
CA LYS A 416 -7.71 -17.89 18.02
C LYS A 416 -8.15 -19.03 17.10
N LEU A 417 -7.20 -19.67 16.41
CA LEU A 417 -7.45 -20.78 15.51
C LEU A 417 -7.26 -22.15 16.18
N GLY A 418 -6.81 -22.20 17.44
CA GLY A 418 -6.57 -23.46 18.16
C GLY A 418 -5.38 -24.26 17.64
N LEU A 419 -4.33 -23.59 17.14
CA LEU A 419 -3.23 -24.23 16.41
C LEU A 419 -2.01 -24.64 17.25
N HIS A 420 -2.11 -24.60 18.59
CA HIS A 420 -0.99 -24.90 19.50
C HIS A 420 -0.34 -26.28 19.27
N ALA A 421 -1.11 -27.27 18.83
CA ALA A 421 -0.60 -28.60 18.54
C ALA A 421 0.13 -28.69 17.17
N PHE A 422 -0.11 -27.73 16.28
CA PHE A 422 0.40 -27.73 14.91
C PHE A 422 1.58 -26.78 14.72
N VAL A 423 1.64 -25.68 15.48
CA VAL A 423 2.65 -24.63 15.35
C VAL A 423 3.27 -24.35 16.71
N THR A 424 4.58 -24.57 16.82
CA THR A 424 5.36 -24.17 17.99
C THR A 424 5.67 -22.68 17.90
N ASP A 425 5.19 -21.88 18.86
CA ASP A 425 5.48 -20.45 18.87
C ASP A 425 6.89 -20.16 19.42
N LEU A 426 7.74 -19.53 18.60
CA LEU A 426 9.09 -19.12 19.00
C LEU A 426 9.18 -17.63 19.35
N GLY A 427 8.06 -16.88 19.35
CA GLY A 427 8.08 -15.44 19.52
C GLY A 427 8.81 -14.96 20.77
N ASP A 428 8.72 -15.68 21.89
CA ASP A 428 9.39 -15.33 23.15
C ASP A 428 10.92 -15.59 23.13
N HIS A 429 11.41 -16.29 22.11
CA HIS A 429 12.84 -16.54 21.89
C HIS A 429 13.48 -15.56 20.91
N ILE A 430 12.72 -14.61 20.35
CA ILE A 430 13.18 -13.68 19.33
C ILE A 430 13.19 -12.25 19.88
N HIS A 431 14.38 -11.75 20.26
CA HIS A 431 14.54 -10.39 20.79
C HIS A 431 15.17 -9.44 19.77
N ASP A 432 15.92 -9.98 18.81
CA ASP A 432 16.54 -9.24 17.71
C ASP A 432 16.74 -10.14 16.46
N PHE A 433 17.24 -9.56 15.37
CA PHE A 433 17.46 -10.29 14.11
C PHE A 433 18.56 -11.36 14.21
N GLY A 434 19.44 -11.30 15.21
CA GLY A 434 20.42 -12.33 15.50
C GLY A 434 19.79 -13.60 16.07
N ASP A 435 18.77 -13.46 16.93
CA ASP A 435 18.00 -14.62 17.42
C ASP A 435 17.24 -15.28 16.27
N SER A 436 16.57 -14.46 15.45
CA SER A 436 15.89 -14.94 14.25
C SER A 436 16.86 -15.68 13.33
N ALA A 437 18.08 -15.17 13.12
CA ALA A 437 19.08 -15.81 12.28
C ALA A 437 19.53 -17.17 12.82
N ALA A 438 19.77 -17.28 14.12
CA ALA A 438 20.15 -18.53 14.75
C ALA A 438 19.04 -19.58 14.63
N LEU A 439 17.78 -19.20 14.87
CA LEU A 439 16.61 -20.07 14.74
C LEU A 439 16.33 -20.45 13.27
N MET A 440 16.46 -19.52 12.32
CA MET A 440 16.25 -19.79 10.89
C MET A 440 17.24 -20.81 10.33
N ARG A 441 18.48 -20.86 10.85
CA ARG A 441 19.47 -21.86 10.43
C ARG A 441 19.15 -23.28 10.89
N GLU A 442 18.23 -23.43 11.85
CA GLU A 442 17.68 -24.73 12.23
C GLU A 442 16.51 -25.15 11.33
N MET A 443 16.01 -24.30 10.42
CA MET A 443 14.89 -24.62 9.54
C MET A 443 15.39 -25.21 8.21
N ASP A 444 14.65 -26.17 7.67
CA ASP A 444 14.83 -26.67 6.32
C ASP A 444 14.18 -25.76 5.26
N LEU A 445 13.12 -25.04 5.68
CA LEU A 445 12.35 -24.12 4.85
C LEU A 445 11.77 -23.00 5.72
N VAL A 446 11.75 -21.78 5.21
CA VAL A 446 10.98 -20.67 5.78
C VAL A 446 9.87 -20.28 4.81
N ILE A 447 8.62 -20.37 5.25
CA ILE A 447 7.46 -19.85 4.52
C ILE A 447 7.11 -18.49 5.13
N THR A 448 7.11 -17.44 4.32
CA THR A 448 6.97 -16.07 4.80
C THR A 448 6.20 -15.18 3.83
N ILE A 449 5.95 -13.94 4.22
CA ILE A 449 5.41 -12.87 3.38
C ILE A 449 6.50 -11.85 3.00
N ASP A 450 6.19 -10.92 2.10
CA ASP A 450 7.07 -9.80 1.72
C ASP A 450 7.40 -8.86 2.91
N SER A 451 8.41 -9.25 3.69
CA SER A 451 8.78 -8.66 4.97
C SER A 451 10.27 -8.84 5.28
N SER A 452 10.78 -8.18 6.33
CA SER A 452 12.21 -8.27 6.71
C SER A 452 12.70 -9.70 6.98
N PRO A 453 11.92 -10.62 7.59
CA PRO A 453 12.26 -12.03 7.67
C PRO A 453 12.57 -12.71 6.33
N ALA A 454 11.90 -12.36 5.23
CA ALA A 454 12.19 -12.91 3.90
C ALA A 454 13.61 -12.55 3.45
N HIS A 455 14.01 -11.30 3.66
CA HIS A 455 15.37 -10.83 3.36
C HIS A 455 16.41 -11.49 4.27
N LEU A 456 16.11 -11.66 5.56
CA LEU A 456 17.03 -12.32 6.50
C LEU A 456 17.27 -13.78 6.11
N ALA A 457 16.22 -14.55 5.90
CA ALA A 457 16.32 -15.96 5.53
C ALA A 457 17.08 -16.15 4.20
N GLY A 458 16.76 -15.32 3.20
CA GLY A 458 17.48 -15.31 1.92
C GLY A 458 18.96 -14.95 2.06
N ALA A 459 19.30 -13.96 2.89
CA ALA A 459 20.68 -13.54 3.15
C ALA A 459 21.50 -14.59 3.92
N LEU A 460 20.85 -15.45 4.70
CA LEU A 460 21.43 -16.60 5.39
C LEU A 460 21.58 -17.84 4.51
N GLY A 461 21.07 -17.80 3.27
CA GLY A 461 21.03 -18.94 2.36
C GLY A 461 20.07 -20.05 2.80
N VAL A 462 19.07 -19.73 3.62
CA VAL A 462 18.01 -20.68 4.00
C VAL A 462 17.00 -20.76 2.84
N PRO A 463 16.44 -21.93 2.49
CA PRO A 463 15.33 -22.02 1.53
C PRO A 463 14.13 -21.18 1.99
N VAL A 464 13.61 -20.34 1.10
CA VAL A 464 12.48 -19.43 1.41
C VAL A 464 11.35 -19.58 0.40
N TRP A 465 10.13 -19.80 0.86
CA TRP A 465 8.94 -19.67 0.04
C TRP A 465 8.16 -18.44 0.48
N MET A 466 8.14 -17.42 -0.36
CA MET A 466 7.52 -16.13 -0.07
C MET A 466 6.15 -16.02 -0.72
N LEU A 467 5.13 -15.78 0.10
CA LEU A 467 3.78 -15.41 -0.30
C LEU A 467 3.74 -13.91 -0.59
N GLN A 468 3.35 -13.57 -1.81
CA GLN A 468 3.34 -12.21 -2.31
C GLN A 468 1.94 -11.76 -2.70
N LEU A 469 1.62 -10.54 -2.29
CA LEU A 469 0.43 -9.82 -2.73
C LEU A 469 0.41 -9.60 -4.24
N TYR A 470 -0.77 -9.30 -4.76
CA TYR A 470 -0.96 -9.01 -6.17
C TYR A 470 -0.07 -7.87 -6.66
N THR A 471 -0.14 -6.69 -6.00
CA THR A 471 0.76 -5.58 -6.33
C THR A 471 2.16 -5.89 -5.82
N THR A 472 3.11 -5.84 -6.74
CA THR A 472 4.48 -6.29 -6.51
C THR A 472 5.40 -5.15 -6.06
N ASP A 473 6.20 -5.37 -5.01
CA ASP A 473 7.37 -4.53 -4.71
C ASP A 473 8.47 -4.77 -5.76
N TRP A 474 9.15 -3.71 -6.18
CA TRP A 474 10.13 -3.71 -7.27
C TRP A 474 11.22 -4.77 -7.11
N ARG A 475 11.58 -5.12 -5.86
CA ARG A 475 12.62 -6.10 -5.55
C ARG A 475 12.31 -7.48 -6.12
N TRP A 476 11.04 -7.83 -6.17
CA TRP A 476 10.60 -9.16 -6.56
C TRP A 476 10.37 -9.29 -8.06
N MET A 477 10.39 -8.18 -8.81
CA MET A 477 10.08 -8.09 -10.23
C MET A 477 8.74 -8.77 -10.61
N VAL A 478 8.39 -8.72 -11.89
CA VAL A 478 7.16 -9.33 -12.41
C VAL A 478 7.44 -10.62 -13.19
N ASN A 479 6.40 -11.45 -13.36
CA ASN A 479 6.41 -12.64 -14.23
C ASN A 479 7.50 -13.67 -13.92
N ARG A 480 7.92 -13.76 -12.66
CA ARG A 480 8.92 -14.73 -12.20
C ARG A 480 8.56 -15.31 -10.84
N SER A 481 8.95 -16.57 -10.63
CA SER A 481 8.75 -17.30 -9.38
C SER A 481 10.03 -17.50 -8.56
N ASP A 482 11.16 -17.02 -9.05
CA ASP A 482 12.45 -16.97 -8.36
C ASP A 482 12.76 -15.52 -7.95
N SER A 483 13.88 -15.30 -7.23
CA SER A 483 14.31 -13.97 -6.79
C SER A 483 15.64 -13.57 -7.43
N PRO A 484 15.75 -12.35 -7.99
CA PRO A 484 17.05 -11.83 -8.45
C PRO A 484 18.02 -11.54 -7.28
N TRP A 485 17.53 -11.53 -6.04
CA TRP A 485 18.30 -11.21 -4.84
C TRP A 485 18.73 -12.44 -4.05
N TYR A 486 17.91 -13.49 -4.04
CA TYR A 486 18.08 -14.65 -3.16
C TYR A 486 17.85 -15.96 -3.92
N PRO A 487 18.91 -16.73 -4.24
CA PRO A 487 18.81 -17.92 -5.10
C PRO A 487 18.04 -19.07 -4.43
N THR A 488 17.93 -19.04 -3.10
CA THR A 488 17.17 -20.02 -2.32
C THR A 488 15.69 -19.67 -2.18
N MET A 489 15.25 -18.55 -2.77
CA MET A 489 13.88 -18.06 -2.63
C MET A 489 13.00 -18.44 -3.83
N ARG A 490 11.81 -18.92 -3.53
CA ARG A 490 10.70 -19.10 -4.45
C ARG A 490 9.52 -18.22 -4.04
N ILE A 491 8.81 -17.68 -5.02
CA ILE A 491 7.77 -16.67 -4.84
C ILE A 491 6.43 -17.22 -5.33
N TYR A 492 5.41 -17.11 -4.50
CA TYR A 492 4.02 -17.51 -4.73
C TYR A 492 3.14 -16.27 -4.72
N ARG A 493 2.62 -15.86 -5.88
CA ARG A 493 1.95 -14.57 -6.06
C ARG A 493 0.44 -14.72 -6.11
N GLN A 494 -0.28 -13.77 -5.53
CA GLN A 494 -1.70 -13.60 -5.83
C GLN A 494 -1.89 -13.28 -7.31
N GLU A 495 -2.83 -13.98 -7.95
CA GLU A 495 -3.24 -13.70 -9.33
C GLU A 495 -4.31 -12.59 -9.39
N LYS A 496 -5.04 -12.41 -8.29
CA LYS A 496 -6.05 -11.37 -8.11
C LYS A 496 -5.87 -10.72 -6.73
N PRO A 497 -6.15 -9.41 -6.58
CA PRO A 497 -6.13 -8.76 -5.28
C PRO A 497 -6.91 -9.53 -4.22
N ASP A 498 -6.29 -9.70 -3.05
CA ASP A 498 -6.85 -10.37 -1.87
C ASP A 498 -7.30 -11.83 -2.06
N ASP A 499 -6.91 -12.49 -3.15
CA ASP A 499 -7.17 -13.91 -3.40
C ASP A 499 -5.90 -14.75 -3.25
N TRP A 500 -5.85 -15.54 -2.17
CA TRP A 500 -4.75 -16.46 -1.87
C TRP A 500 -4.96 -17.88 -2.40
N SER A 501 -6.07 -18.18 -3.06
CA SER A 501 -6.45 -19.56 -3.41
C SER A 501 -5.42 -20.23 -4.33
N ALA A 502 -5.07 -19.58 -5.45
CA ALA A 502 -4.10 -20.09 -6.42
C ALA A 502 -2.68 -20.23 -5.84
N PRO A 503 -2.07 -19.21 -5.19
CA PRO A 503 -0.73 -19.36 -4.62
C PRO A 503 -0.66 -20.43 -3.53
N ILE A 504 -1.68 -20.56 -2.69
CA ILE A 504 -1.73 -21.58 -1.62
C ILE A 504 -1.87 -22.99 -2.20
N GLN A 505 -2.70 -23.17 -3.24
CA GLN A 505 -2.81 -24.45 -3.94
C GLN A 505 -1.46 -24.87 -4.54
N LYS A 506 -0.76 -23.94 -5.22
CA LYS A 506 0.55 -24.22 -5.80
C LYS A 506 1.59 -24.54 -4.71
N LEU A 507 1.60 -23.76 -3.63
CA LEU A 507 2.47 -23.98 -2.48
C LEU A 507 2.24 -25.34 -1.86
N GLY A 508 0.98 -25.74 -1.61
CA GLY A 508 0.66 -27.05 -1.03
C GLY A 508 1.10 -28.23 -1.91
N SER A 509 1.02 -28.10 -3.23
CA SER A 509 1.54 -29.09 -4.17
C SER A 509 3.07 -29.19 -4.09
N ASP A 510 3.78 -28.07 -4.15
CA ASP A 510 5.25 -28.08 -4.04
C ASP A 510 5.72 -28.56 -2.66
N PHE A 511 5.00 -28.19 -1.59
CA PHE A 511 5.26 -28.63 -0.23
C PHE A 511 5.21 -30.15 -0.11
N SER A 512 4.16 -30.75 -0.68
CA SER A 512 3.97 -32.19 -0.68
C SER A 512 5.12 -32.90 -1.39
N THR A 513 5.56 -32.38 -2.56
CA THR A 513 6.72 -32.92 -3.28
C THR A 513 8.01 -32.82 -2.46
N LEU A 514 8.29 -31.66 -1.86
CA LEU A 514 9.48 -31.47 -1.02
C LEU A 514 9.48 -32.41 0.19
N LEU A 515 8.35 -32.53 0.88
CA LEU A 515 8.21 -33.37 2.06
C LEU A 515 8.42 -34.85 1.71
N GLN A 516 7.84 -35.35 0.63
CA GLN A 516 8.05 -36.73 0.18
C GLN A 516 9.52 -36.99 -0.17
N ALA A 517 10.21 -36.04 -0.82
CA ALA A 517 11.63 -36.17 -1.09
C ALA A 517 12.47 -36.26 0.20
N ARG A 518 12.11 -35.50 1.25
CA ARG A 518 12.79 -35.57 2.56
C ARG A 518 12.49 -36.86 3.32
N LEU A 519 11.24 -37.33 3.29
CA LEU A 519 10.84 -38.60 3.91
C LEU A 519 11.53 -39.80 3.27
N ASN A 520 11.84 -39.74 1.98
CA ASN A 520 12.56 -40.81 1.28
C ASN A 520 14.08 -40.77 1.50
N ALA A 521 14.62 -39.64 1.99
CA ALA A 521 16.06 -39.42 2.15
C ALA A 521 16.57 -39.70 3.58
N GLY A 522 15.67 -39.70 4.57
CA GLY A 522 15.96 -40.05 5.97
C GLY A 522 15.46 -41.44 6.30
#